data_AF-A0A815Y8X2-F1
#
_entry.id   AF-A0A815Y8X2-F1
#
_cell.length_a   1.000
_cell.length_b   1.000
_cell.length_c   1.000
_cell.angle_alpha   90.00
_cell.angle_beta   90.00
_cell.angle_gamma   90.00
#
_symmetry.space_group_name_H-M   'P 1'
#
loop_
_entity.id
_entity.type
_entity.pdbx_description
1 polymer ?
#
loop_
_entity_poly.entity_id
_entity_poly.type
_entity_poly.pdbx_seq_one_letter_code
_entity_poly.pdbx_strand_id
1 'polypeptide(L)' 'MGKWRGKKLSPRREGPYRVVERLSSLTYSLIHTISNIQLGPIHVNRLERYYSFK' A
#
# COMPACT_ATOMS: atom_id res chain seq x y z
N MET A 1 -17.45 -35.09 3.00
CA MET A 1 -17.56 -33.75 2.37
C MET A 1 -16.98 -32.70 3.31
N GLY A 2 -15.77 -32.22 3.04
CA GLY A 2 -15.10 -31.23 3.88
C GLY A 2 -15.72 -29.85 3.74
N LYS A 3 -16.14 -29.24 4.85
CA LYS A 3 -16.67 -27.87 4.89
C LYS A 3 -15.55 -26.90 4.50
N TRP A 4 -15.69 -26.27 3.33
CA TRP A 4 -14.91 -25.08 2.99
C TRP A 4 -15.27 -23.97 3.99
N ARG A 5 -14.57 -23.91 5.13
CA ARG A 5 -14.55 -22.71 5.98
C ARG A 5 -13.71 -21.67 5.25
N GLY A 6 -14.27 -21.07 4.20
CA GLY A 6 -13.60 -20.02 3.46
C GLY A 6 -13.23 -18.89 4.42
N LYS A 7 -11.93 -18.65 4.62
CA LYS A 7 -11.47 -17.46 5.34
C LYS A 7 -12.02 -16.23 4.61
N LYS A 8 -12.58 -15.28 5.36
CA LYS A 8 -13.09 -14.02 4.81
C LYS A 8 -11.96 -13.34 4.04
N LEU A 9 -12.21 -12.99 2.77
CA LEU A 9 -11.24 -12.32 1.93
C LEU A 9 -10.90 -10.97 2.56
N SER A 10 -9.61 -10.70 2.74
CA SER A 10 -9.11 -9.39 3.12
C SER A 10 -8.46 -8.71 1.91
N PRO A 11 -8.51 -7.37 1.83
CA PRO A 11 -7.73 -6.63 0.85
C PRO A 11 -6.25 -6.98 1.00
N ARG A 12 -5.58 -7.26 -0.12
CA ARG A 12 -4.13 -7.52 -0.12
C ARG A 12 -3.29 -6.24 -0.05
N ARG A 13 -3.95 -5.09 -0.18
CA ARG A 13 -3.32 -3.77 -0.27
C ARG A 13 -4.09 -2.73 0.50
N GLU A 14 -3.33 -1.82 1.05
CA GLU A 14 -3.80 -0.57 1.62
C GLU A 14 -3.33 0.60 0.74
N GLY A 15 -3.93 1.76 0.94
CA GLY A 15 -3.71 2.93 0.10
C GLY A 15 -5.02 3.63 -0.29
N PRO A 16 -4.95 4.68 -1.11
CA PRO A 16 -3.78 5.13 -1.85
C PRO A 16 -2.76 5.91 -1.00
N TYR A 17 -1.48 5.76 -1.36
CA TYR A 17 -0.37 6.50 -0.76
C TYR A 17 0.17 7.54 -1.74
N ARG A 18 0.67 8.65 -1.20
CA ARG A 18 1.42 9.67 -1.94
C ARG A 18 2.87 9.66 -1.47
N VAL A 19 3.82 9.80 -2.39
CA VAL A 19 5.24 9.97 -2.04
C VAL A 19 5.44 11.36 -1.43
N VAL A 20 5.98 11.40 -0.22
CA VAL A 20 6.36 12.64 0.47
C VAL A 20 7.81 12.96 0.15
N GLU A 21 8.70 12.00 0.34
CA GLU A 21 10.13 12.16 0.11
C GLU A 21 10.74 10.90 -0.52
N ARG A 22 11.72 11.11 -1.40
CA ARG A 22 12.56 10.03 -1.93
C ARG A 22 13.85 9.95 -1.12
N LEU A 23 13.95 8.94 -0.27
CA LEU A 23 15.09 8.73 0.64
C LEU A 23 16.29 8.10 -0.07
N SER A 24 16.05 7.27 -1.09
CA SER A 24 17.10 6.72 -1.97
C SER A 24 16.57 6.41 -3.36
N SER A 25 17.39 5.79 -4.21
CA SER A 25 16.95 5.29 -5.51
C SER A 25 15.77 4.30 -5.40
N LEU A 26 15.66 3.55 -4.29
CA LEU A 26 14.69 2.48 -4.10
C LEU A 26 13.81 2.61 -2.84
N THR A 27 14.01 3.64 -2.00
CA THR A 27 13.23 3.85 -0.78
C THR A 27 12.54 5.21 -0.73
N TYR A 28 11.32 5.22 -0.19
CA TYR A 28 10.45 6.40 -0.11
C TYR A 28 9.87 6.55 1.30
N SER A 29 9.59 7.78 1.69
CA SER A 29 8.59 8.10 2.71
C SER A 29 7.27 8.43 2.03
N LEU A 30 6.18 7.95 2.62
CA LEU A 30 4.84 7.99 2.05
C LEU A 30 3.87 8.60 3.06
N ILE A 31 2.78 9.16 2.57
CA ILE A 31 1.62 9.54 3.38
C ILE A 31 0.38 8.84 2.85
N HIS A 32 -0.40 8.26 3.76
CA HIS A 32 -1.69 7.69 3.40
C HIS A 32 -2.66 8.84 3.11
N THR A 33 -3.24 8.85 1.92
CA THR A 33 -4.01 10.01 1.42
C THR A 33 -5.32 10.24 2.19
N ILE A 34 -5.87 9.19 2.82
CA ILE A 34 -7.14 9.27 3.55
C ILE A 34 -6.92 9.58 5.03
N SER A 35 -5.93 8.94 5.65
CA SER A 35 -5.70 9.05 7.10
C SER A 35 -4.60 10.05 7.48
N ASN A 36 -3.87 10.60 6.51
CA ASN A 36 -2.70 11.48 6.71
C ASN A 36 -1.58 10.88 7.58
N ILE A 37 -1.57 9.56 7.76
CA ILE A 37 -0.51 8.86 8.48
C ILE A 37 0.71 8.75 7.58
N GLN A 38 1.87 9.18 8.09
CA GLN A 38 3.16 8.99 7.43
C GLN A 38 3.69 7.57 7.65
N LEU A 39 4.32 7.01 6.61
CA LEU A 39 4.93 5.69 6.60
C LEU A 39 6.30 5.77 5.94
N GLY A 40 7.31 5.18 6.56
CA GLY A 40 8.64 5.14 5.98
C GLY A 40 9.69 4.59 6.95
N PRO A 41 10.84 4.15 6.44
CA PRO A 41 11.21 4.02 5.02
C PRO A 41 10.61 2.77 4.33
N ILE A 42 10.02 2.92 3.14
CA ILE A 42 9.43 1.81 2.36
C ILE A 42 10.21 1.57 1.07
N HIS A 43 10.61 0.32 0.82
CA HIS A 43 11.26 -0.09 -0.42
C HIS A 43 10.25 -0.23 -1.58
N VAL A 44 10.66 0.14 -2.79
CA VAL A 44 9.82 0.16 -4.01
C VAL A 44 9.12 -1.18 -4.30
N ASN A 45 9.74 -2.31 -3.99
CA ASN A 45 9.15 -3.65 -4.17
C ASN A 45 7.89 -3.91 -3.32
N ARG A 46 7.66 -3.10 -2.27
CA ARG A 46 6.42 -3.16 -1.46
C ARG A 46 5.32 -2.25 -2.00
N LEU A 47 5.59 -1.51 -3.08
CA LEU A 47 4.68 -0.54 -3.66
C LEU A 47 4.18 -1.04 -5.01
N GLU A 48 2.95 -0.65 -5.32
CA GLU A 48 2.43 -0.72 -6.66
C GLU A 48 1.91 0.63 -7.11
N ARG A 49 2.01 0.88 -8.42
CA ARG A 49 1.45 2.10 -9.01
C ARG A 49 -0.06 2.08 -8.84
N TYR A 50 -0.58 3.15 -8.27
CA TYR A 50 -2.01 3.37 -8.16
C TYR A 50 -2.53 3.96 -9.47
N TYR A 51 -3.52 3.30 -10.08
CA TYR A 51 -4.20 3.78 -11.28
C TYR A 51 -5.61 4.23 -10.88
N SER A 52 -5.92 5.51 -11.09
CA SER A 52 -7.26 6.06 -10.89
C SER A 52 -7.95 6.19 -12.25
N PHE A 53 -9.10 5.55 -12.42
CA PHE A 53 -9.95 5.73 -13.59
C PHE A 53 -10.86 6.93 -13.31
N LYS A 54 -10.69 7.99 -14.10
CA LYS A 54 -11.56 9.17 -14.08
C LYS A 54 -12.86 8.89 -14.83
#